data_AF-A0A7L2CG13-F1
#
_entry.id   AF-A0A7L2CG13-F1
#
_cell.length_a   1.000
_cell.length_b   1.000
_cell.length_c   1.000
_cell.angle_alpha   90.00
_cell.angle_beta   90.00
_cell.angle_gamma   90.00
#
_symmetry.space_group_name_H-M   'P 1'
#
loop_
_entity.id
_entity.type
_entity.pdbx_description
1 polymer ?
#
loop_
_entity_poly.entity_id
_entity_poly.type
_entity_poly.pdbx_seq_one_letter_code
_entity_poly.pdbx_strand_id
1 'polypeptide(L)'
;PQRMSCGYILCTVLLSVAVLLAVTVTGAILFMNHYHTPVTESPPVISTNPEEANALVTIEKADSSRINIFIDPNCPSAAGALGRVEGLQSSLLRAVTDHDAEAKATKSQQKALLVTVADEVAKLLTHAVQLRADCDGLKKGHSAMGQELSALQGEQGRLIQLLSESQTNMARLVSSVSDVLDTLQKERGGARPRLKADLQRAPARGARPRGCSNGSRPRDCFDIYASGQQEDGIYSIFPTHYPDGFQVYCDMTTDGGGWTVFQRREDGSVNFFRGWEAYRDGFGKLTGEHWLGLKRIHLLTVQGSYELRIDLEDFDNGTAFAHYGSFGVGLFSVDPEEDGYPITIADYSGTAGDSFLKHNGMKFTTKDLDNDHSENNCAAFYHGAWWYRNCHTSNLNGQYLRGHHSSYADGIEWSSWTGWQYSLKFTEMKIRPIREEN
;
A
#
# COMPACT_ATOMS: atom_id res chain seq x y z
N PRO A 1 63.35 29.02 -3.58
CA PRO A 1 62.92 29.47 -2.24
C PRO A 1 61.98 30.69 -2.34
N GLN A 2 60.71 30.45 -2.64
CA GLN A 2 59.68 31.50 -2.64
C GLN A 2 59.17 31.66 -1.20
N ARG A 3 59.39 32.85 -0.62
CA ARG A 3 58.80 33.22 0.67
C ARG A 3 57.28 33.27 0.50
N MET A 4 56.59 32.26 1.01
CA MET A 4 55.14 32.29 1.13
C MET A 4 54.79 33.46 2.04
N SER A 5 54.10 34.45 1.49
CA SER A 5 53.65 35.64 2.20
C SER A 5 52.81 35.22 3.40
N CYS A 6 53.05 35.84 4.55
CA CYS A 6 52.37 35.59 5.83
C CYS A 6 50.82 35.58 5.70
N GLY A 7 50.28 36.32 4.73
CA GLY A 7 48.84 36.32 4.42
C GLY A 7 48.29 35.01 3.84
N TYR A 8 49.09 34.23 3.10
CA TYR A 8 48.64 32.95 2.54
C TYR A 8 48.54 31.86 3.62
N ILE A 9 49.50 31.87 4.55
CA ILE A 9 49.48 30.97 5.72
C ILE A 9 48.30 31.33 6.63
N LEU A 10 48.06 32.61 6.87
CA LEU A 10 46.92 33.04 7.67
C LEU A 10 45.57 32.66 7.02
N CYS A 11 45.45 32.80 5.70
CA CYS A 11 44.23 32.47 4.97
C CYS A 11 43.96 30.96 4.97
N THR A 12 45.00 30.13 4.81
CA THR A 12 44.87 28.66 4.87
C THR A 12 44.56 28.15 6.28
N VAL A 13 45.11 28.80 7.32
CA VAL A 13 44.74 28.51 8.71
C VAL A 13 43.29 28.91 9.00
N LEU A 14 42.83 30.07 8.54
CA LEU A 14 41.44 30.49 8.74
C LEU A 14 40.44 29.60 7.99
N LEU A 15 40.76 29.18 6.77
CA LEU A 15 39.95 28.24 6.00
C LEU A 15 39.87 26.86 6.67
N SER A 16 41.00 26.34 7.17
CA SER A 16 41.00 25.05 7.88
C SER A 16 40.22 25.11 9.19
N VAL A 17 40.29 26.21 9.94
CA VAL A 17 39.47 26.42 11.15
C VAL A 17 37.98 26.52 10.80
N ALA A 18 37.62 27.22 9.72
CA ALA A 18 36.23 27.32 9.27
C ALA A 18 35.66 25.96 8.83
N VAL A 19 36.44 25.15 8.11
CA VAL A 19 36.06 23.78 7.72
C VAL A 19 35.92 22.89 8.96
N LEU A 20 36.85 22.98 9.93
CA LEU A 20 36.75 22.21 11.16
C LEU A 20 35.48 22.56 11.94
N LEU A 21 35.16 23.84 12.05
CA LEU A 21 33.92 24.31 12.69
C LEU A 21 32.68 23.80 11.96
N ALA A 22 32.64 23.90 10.62
CA ALA A 22 31.53 23.38 9.83
C ALA A 22 31.33 21.86 10.01
N VAL A 23 32.42 21.08 10.03
CA VAL A 23 32.38 19.63 10.27
C VAL A 23 31.91 19.32 11.68
N THR A 24 32.38 20.05 12.70
CA THR A 24 31.92 19.84 14.09
C THR A 24 30.45 20.20 14.28
N VAL A 25 29.97 21.28 13.68
CA VAL A 25 28.56 21.69 13.73
C VAL A 25 27.68 20.70 12.98
N THR A 26 28.09 20.27 11.79
CA THR A 26 27.35 19.26 11.02
C THR A 26 27.34 17.92 11.72
N GLY A 27 28.47 17.51 12.33
CA GLY A 27 28.57 16.32 13.16
C GLY A 27 27.70 16.40 14.41
N ALA A 28 27.61 17.56 15.06
CA ALA A 28 26.72 17.79 16.19
C ALA A 28 25.24 17.77 15.77
N ILE A 29 24.88 18.36 14.62
CA ILE A 29 23.52 18.31 14.07
C ILE A 29 23.14 16.88 13.69
N LEU A 30 24.04 16.14 13.05
CA LEU A 30 23.83 14.73 12.72
C LEU A 30 23.74 13.87 13.98
N PHE A 31 24.56 14.13 15.00
CA PHE A 31 24.50 13.44 16.29
C PHE A 31 23.20 13.75 17.04
N MET A 32 22.72 15.00 17.02
CA MET A 32 21.43 15.40 17.57
C MET A 32 20.26 14.79 16.78
N ASN A 33 20.37 14.65 15.45
CA ASN A 33 19.39 13.94 14.62
C ASN A 33 19.42 12.42 14.80
N HIS A 34 20.58 11.82 15.09
CA HIS A 34 20.72 10.38 15.34
C HIS A 34 20.36 9.97 16.77
N TYR A 35 20.22 10.93 17.69
CA TYR A 35 19.73 10.69 19.05
C TYR A 35 18.20 10.83 19.22
N HIS A 36 17.45 10.90 18.13
CA HIS A 36 16.08 10.41 18.19
C HIS A 36 16.12 8.89 18.35
N THR A 37 16.25 8.46 19.60
CA THR A 37 15.78 7.14 20.02
C THR A 37 14.42 6.92 19.38
N PRO A 38 14.11 5.73 18.83
CA PRO A 38 12.75 5.42 18.45
C PRO A 38 11.95 5.51 19.74
N VAL A 39 11.27 6.63 19.94
CA VAL A 39 10.11 6.66 20.80
C VAL A 39 9.15 5.76 20.04
N THR A 40 9.14 4.50 20.41
CA THR A 40 8.01 3.62 20.19
C THR A 40 6.85 4.26 20.93
N GLU A 41 6.27 5.32 20.34
CA GLU A 41 4.93 5.72 20.66
C GLU A 41 4.06 4.58 20.16
N SER A 42 3.76 3.65 21.06
CA SER A 42 2.63 2.75 20.86
C SER A 42 1.42 3.63 20.49
N PRO A 43 0.66 3.26 19.44
CA PRO A 43 -0.50 4.04 19.05
C PRO A 43 -1.42 4.23 20.27
N PRO A 44 -2.08 5.39 20.40
CA PRO A 44 -2.89 5.70 21.57
C PRO A 44 -3.89 4.58 21.81
N VAL A 45 -3.82 3.98 23.00
CA VAL A 45 -4.71 2.89 23.39
C VAL A 45 -6.04 3.52 23.78
N ILE A 46 -7.03 3.37 22.91
CA ILE A 46 -8.41 3.76 23.20
C ILE A 46 -9.03 2.62 24.00
N SER A 47 -9.29 2.86 25.28
CA SER A 47 -9.86 1.88 26.20
C SER A 47 -11.18 2.40 26.75
N THR A 48 -12.23 1.59 26.67
CA THR A 48 -13.50 1.80 27.36
C THR A 48 -13.52 0.95 28.63
N ASN A 49 -12.65 1.26 29.61
CA ASN A 49 -12.63 0.50 30.85
C ASN A 49 -13.57 1.11 31.89
N PRO A 50 -14.49 0.34 32.53
CA PRO A 50 -15.49 0.88 33.45
C PRO A 50 -14.99 1.16 34.87
N GLU A 51 -13.72 0.90 35.19
CA GLU A 51 -13.22 0.90 36.58
C GLU A 51 -12.75 2.27 37.12
N GLU A 52 -12.70 3.32 36.30
CA GLU A 52 -12.39 4.68 36.78
C GLU A 52 -13.58 5.63 36.58
N ALA A 53 -14.01 6.23 37.69
CA ALA A 53 -15.09 7.20 37.86
C ALA A 53 -15.58 7.94 36.59
N ASN A 54 -16.68 7.45 36.00
CA ASN A 54 -17.54 8.17 35.05
C ASN A 54 -16.91 8.73 33.75
N ALA A 55 -15.71 8.31 33.36
CA ALA A 55 -15.15 8.66 32.05
C ALA A 55 -15.79 7.79 30.95
N LEU A 56 -16.26 8.42 29.87
CA LEU A 56 -16.89 7.73 28.73
C LEU A 56 -15.85 7.14 27.79
N VAL A 57 -14.74 7.86 27.62
CA VAL A 57 -13.56 7.46 26.85
C VAL A 57 -12.33 8.01 27.54
N THR A 58 -11.34 7.16 27.79
CA THR A 58 -10.01 7.58 28.25
C THR A 58 -9.02 7.37 27.12
N ILE A 59 -8.36 8.45 26.70
CA ILE A 59 -7.29 8.42 25.71
C ILE A 59 -5.98 8.61 26.46
N GLU A 60 -5.16 7.56 26.47
CA GLU A 60 -3.81 7.61 27.02
C GLU A 60 -2.83 7.94 25.89
N LYS A 61 -2.15 9.09 26.01
CA LYS A 61 -1.15 9.54 25.06
C LYS A 61 0.20 8.90 25.37
N ALA A 62 1.09 8.89 24.39
CA ALA A 62 2.41 8.27 24.50
C ALA A 62 3.33 8.94 25.54
N ASP A 63 3.02 10.18 25.96
CA ASP A 63 3.70 10.89 27.05
C ASP A 63 3.17 10.53 28.45
N SER A 64 2.35 9.46 28.56
CA SER A 64 1.64 9.05 29.78
C SER A 64 0.62 10.08 30.31
N SER A 65 0.29 11.11 29.51
CA SER A 65 -0.80 12.02 29.83
C SER A 65 -2.14 11.40 29.45
N ARG A 66 -3.15 11.60 30.31
CA ARG A 66 -4.50 11.04 30.13
C ARG A 66 -5.50 12.14 29.79
N ILE A 67 -6.25 11.94 28.71
CA ILE A 67 -7.43 12.73 28.39
C ILE A 67 -8.65 11.88 28.72
N ASN A 68 -9.37 12.26 29.76
CA ASN A 68 -10.64 11.66 30.14
C ASN A 68 -11.78 12.51 29.58
N ILE A 69 -12.60 11.92 28.71
CA ILE A 69 -13.81 12.55 28.19
C ILE A 69 -14.96 12.15 29.12
N PHE A 70 -15.41 13.10 29.92
CA PHE A 70 -16.57 12.95 30.80
C PHE A 70 -17.83 13.46 30.11
N ILE A 71 -18.97 12.79 30.30
CA ILE A 71 -20.26 13.44 30.09
C ILE A 71 -20.44 14.41 31.27
N ASP A 72 -20.68 15.68 30.98
CA ASP A 72 -20.96 16.71 31.99
C ASP A 72 -22.03 16.18 32.97
N PRO A 73 -21.75 16.07 34.29
CA PRO A 73 -22.74 15.63 35.28
C PRO A 73 -23.92 16.61 35.41
N ASN A 74 -23.82 17.83 34.85
CA ASN A 74 -24.93 18.77 34.70
C ASN A 74 -25.71 18.61 33.39
N CYS A 75 -25.42 17.60 32.56
CA CYS A 75 -26.32 17.24 31.47
C CYS A 75 -27.64 16.79 32.11
N PRO A 76 -28.73 17.56 31.98
CA PRO A 76 -29.92 17.33 32.77
C PRO A 76 -30.47 15.95 32.42
N SER A 77 -30.51 15.05 33.40
CA SER A 77 -31.13 13.75 33.19
C SER A 77 -32.59 13.98 32.77
N ALA A 78 -32.85 13.81 31.48
CA ALA A 78 -34.16 14.07 30.90
C ALA A 78 -35.25 13.22 31.56
N ALA A 79 -34.89 12.10 32.20
CA ALA A 79 -35.81 11.25 32.95
C ALA A 79 -36.51 11.97 34.11
N GLY A 80 -35.80 12.80 34.88
CA GLY A 80 -36.38 13.52 36.03
C GLY A 80 -37.17 14.76 35.62
N ALA A 81 -36.72 15.46 34.58
CA ALA A 81 -37.38 16.63 34.02
C ALA A 81 -38.66 16.26 33.27
N LEU A 82 -38.64 15.21 32.44
CA LEU A 82 -39.85 14.71 31.75
C LEU A 82 -40.88 14.18 32.75
N GLY A 83 -40.49 13.43 33.77
CA GLY A 83 -41.45 12.95 34.78
C GLY A 83 -42.14 14.07 35.57
N ARG A 84 -41.43 15.17 35.86
CA ARG A 84 -42.04 16.37 36.46
C ARG A 84 -42.96 17.09 35.48
N VAL A 85 -42.58 17.17 34.20
CA VAL A 85 -43.40 17.79 33.15
C VAL A 85 -44.67 16.96 32.92
N GLU A 86 -44.59 15.64 32.85
CA GLU A 86 -45.74 14.72 32.75
C GLU A 86 -46.66 14.85 33.97
N GLY A 87 -46.11 14.96 35.19
CA GLY A 87 -46.89 15.17 36.41
C GLY A 87 -47.59 16.53 36.47
N LEU A 88 -46.90 17.60 36.05
CA LEU A 88 -47.48 18.95 35.90
C LEU A 88 -48.56 18.99 34.82
N GLN A 89 -48.33 18.34 33.69
CA GLN A 89 -49.25 18.25 32.55
C GLN A 89 -50.50 17.43 32.89
N SER A 90 -50.34 16.33 33.62
CA SER A 90 -51.46 15.53 34.17
C SER A 90 -52.31 16.35 35.14
N SER A 91 -51.66 17.16 35.99
CA SER A 91 -52.33 18.01 36.96
C SER A 91 -53.03 19.19 36.30
N LEU A 92 -52.44 19.76 35.24
CA LEU A 92 -53.03 20.82 34.41
C LEU A 92 -54.24 20.29 33.63
N LEU A 93 -54.14 19.10 33.03
CA LEU A 93 -55.25 18.46 32.32
C LEU A 93 -56.42 18.22 33.28
N ARG A 94 -56.15 17.72 34.49
CA ARG A 94 -57.17 17.48 35.53
C ARG A 94 -57.83 18.80 35.97
N ALA A 95 -57.05 19.85 36.22
CA ALA A 95 -57.56 21.18 36.56
C ALA A 95 -58.41 21.80 35.44
N VAL A 96 -58.03 21.59 34.18
CA VAL A 96 -58.81 22.03 33.00
C VAL A 96 -60.12 21.24 32.87
N THR A 97 -60.10 19.95 33.15
CA THR A 97 -61.28 19.07 33.09
C THR A 97 -62.28 19.39 34.20
N ASP A 98 -61.78 19.65 35.42
CA ASP A 98 -62.60 20.06 36.57
C ASP A 98 -63.20 21.47 36.38
N HIS A 99 -62.47 22.39 35.74
CA HIS A 99 -62.98 23.73 35.45
C HIS A 99 -64.11 23.75 34.39
N ASP A 100 -64.16 22.77 33.48
CA ASP A 100 -65.27 22.59 32.52
C ASP A 100 -66.56 22.08 33.19
N ALA A 101 -66.47 21.47 34.38
CA ALA A 101 -67.62 21.02 35.16
C ALA A 101 -68.28 22.16 35.99
N GLU A 102 -67.52 23.19 36.37
CA GLU A 102 -68.01 24.30 37.21
C GLU A 102 -68.33 25.61 36.45
N ALA A 103 -67.90 25.78 35.20
CA ALA A 103 -68.10 27.02 34.45
C ALA A 103 -69.45 27.06 33.69
N LYS A 104 -70.55 27.30 34.41
CA LYS A 104 -71.75 27.87 33.79
C LYS A 104 -71.45 29.35 33.45
N ALA A 105 -71.38 29.62 32.13
CA ALA A 105 -71.31 30.93 31.48
C ALA A 105 -69.90 31.55 31.30
N THR A 106 -69.17 31.07 30.30
CA THR A 106 -68.07 31.83 29.67
C THR A 106 -68.08 31.65 28.15
N LYS A 107 -67.73 32.72 27.41
CA LYS A 107 -67.86 32.85 25.94
C LYS A 107 -67.16 31.70 25.18
N SER A 108 -67.82 31.18 24.15
CA SER A 108 -67.40 30.01 23.33
C SER A 108 -65.96 30.04 22.81
N GLN A 109 -65.37 31.23 22.66
CA GLN A 109 -64.01 31.43 22.15
C GLN A 109 -62.91 30.99 23.12
N GLN A 110 -63.13 31.05 24.44
CA GLN A 110 -62.18 30.55 25.44
C GLN A 110 -62.16 29.02 25.48
N LYS A 111 -63.32 28.38 25.29
CA LYS A 111 -63.46 26.92 25.25
C LYS A 111 -62.76 26.33 24.04
N ALA A 112 -62.88 26.96 22.87
CA ALA A 112 -62.15 26.56 21.67
C ALA A 112 -60.63 26.64 21.84
N LEU A 113 -60.12 27.72 22.46
CA LEU A 113 -58.69 27.89 22.70
C LEU A 113 -58.13 26.81 23.63
N LEU A 114 -58.88 26.45 24.67
CA LEU A 114 -58.52 25.40 25.63
C LEU A 114 -58.44 24.02 24.99
N VAL A 115 -59.37 23.70 24.08
CA VAL A 115 -59.34 22.44 23.32
C VAL A 115 -58.13 22.39 22.39
N THR A 116 -57.81 23.49 21.70
CA THR A 116 -56.63 23.54 20.82
C THR A 116 -55.33 23.37 21.60
N VAL A 117 -55.21 24.01 22.77
CA VAL A 117 -54.03 23.85 23.63
C VAL A 117 -53.92 22.41 24.13
N ALA A 118 -55.04 21.76 24.50
CA ALA A 118 -55.03 20.36 24.93
C ALA A 118 -54.57 19.41 23.80
N ASP A 119 -54.97 19.65 22.55
CA ASP A 119 -54.56 18.85 21.39
C ASP A 119 -53.05 18.97 21.10
N GLU A 120 -52.51 20.19 21.11
CA GLU A 120 -51.06 20.41 20.90
C GLU A 120 -50.22 19.82 22.04
N VAL A 121 -50.72 19.90 23.27
CA VAL A 121 -50.11 19.28 24.46
C VAL A 121 -50.07 17.75 24.33
N ALA A 122 -51.09 17.12 23.74
CA ALA A 122 -51.13 15.68 23.48
C ALA A 122 -50.16 15.25 22.36
N LYS A 123 -50.02 16.04 21.30
CA LYS A 123 -49.05 15.79 20.22
C LYS A 123 -47.61 15.85 20.73
N LEU A 124 -47.29 16.86 21.54
CA LEU A 124 -45.97 17.01 22.18
C LEU A 124 -45.65 15.82 23.11
N LEU A 125 -46.64 15.33 23.85
CA LEU A 125 -46.52 14.13 24.69
C LEU A 125 -46.13 12.90 23.87
N THR A 126 -46.80 12.71 22.74
CA THR A 126 -46.56 11.56 21.84
C THR A 126 -45.14 11.61 21.25
N HIS A 127 -44.70 12.79 20.82
CA HIS A 127 -43.32 13.01 20.36
C HIS A 127 -42.27 12.76 21.46
N ALA A 128 -42.54 13.19 22.69
CA ALA A 128 -41.64 12.97 23.82
C ALA A 128 -41.48 11.48 24.15
N VAL A 129 -42.57 10.71 24.07
CA VAL A 129 -42.54 9.25 24.28
C VAL A 129 -41.74 8.56 23.16
N GLN A 130 -41.90 8.98 21.91
CA GLN A 130 -41.15 8.42 20.77
C GLN A 130 -39.64 8.67 20.91
N LEU A 131 -39.25 9.92 21.21
CA LEU A 131 -37.85 10.29 21.46
C LEU A 131 -37.22 9.47 22.60
N ARG A 132 -38.00 9.14 23.63
CA ARG A 132 -37.55 8.28 24.73
C ARG A 132 -37.27 6.86 24.26
N ALA A 133 -38.17 6.28 23.46
CA ALA A 133 -37.99 4.95 22.89
C ALA A 133 -36.75 4.88 21.98
N ASP A 134 -36.52 5.90 21.17
CA ASP A 134 -35.36 6.00 20.28
C ASP A 134 -34.05 6.11 21.08
N CYS A 135 -34.02 6.92 22.14
CA CYS A 135 -32.89 7.02 23.07
C CYS A 135 -32.58 5.68 23.77
N ASP A 136 -33.60 4.95 24.22
CA ASP A 136 -33.42 3.64 24.84
C ASP A 136 -32.92 2.60 23.82
N GLY A 137 -33.36 2.70 22.56
CA GLY A 137 -32.87 1.89 21.44
C GLY A 137 -31.40 2.15 21.13
N LEU A 138 -30.99 3.42 21.05
CA LEU A 138 -29.60 3.84 20.84
C LEU A 138 -28.68 3.35 21.97
N LYS A 139 -29.15 3.42 23.22
CA LYS A 139 -28.38 2.94 24.38
C LYS A 139 -28.13 1.42 24.32
N LYS A 140 -29.13 0.65 23.90
CA LYS A 140 -28.99 -0.80 23.69
C LYS A 140 -28.03 -1.11 22.53
N GLY A 141 -28.15 -0.40 21.40
CA GLY A 141 -27.23 -0.54 20.27
C GLY A 141 -25.78 -0.25 20.64
N HIS A 142 -25.54 0.81 21.43
CA HIS A 142 -24.21 1.13 21.93
C HIS A 142 -23.63 0.03 22.85
N SER A 143 -24.46 -0.54 23.73
CA SER A 143 -24.02 -1.67 24.57
C SER A 143 -23.67 -2.93 23.76
N ALA A 144 -24.40 -3.21 22.68
CA ALA A 144 -24.12 -4.33 21.79
C ALA A 144 -22.80 -4.12 21.00
N MET A 145 -22.59 -2.92 20.46
CA MET A 145 -21.32 -2.55 19.82
C MET A 145 -20.13 -2.63 20.78
N GLY A 146 -20.30 -2.23 22.05
CA GLY A 146 -19.27 -2.37 23.06
C GLY A 146 -18.88 -3.84 23.30
N GLN A 147 -19.86 -4.75 23.32
CA GLN A 147 -19.60 -6.19 23.47
C GLN A 147 -18.88 -6.79 22.25
N GLU A 148 -19.27 -6.41 21.02
CA GLU A 148 -18.59 -6.84 19.79
C GLU A 148 -17.14 -6.34 19.73
N LEU A 149 -16.90 -5.09 20.14
CA LEU A 149 -15.56 -4.51 20.18
C LEU A 149 -14.66 -5.25 21.18
N SER A 150 -15.16 -5.60 22.36
CA SER A 150 -14.42 -6.41 23.32
C SER A 150 -14.13 -7.83 22.81
N ALA A 151 -15.05 -8.44 22.06
CA ALA A 151 -14.83 -9.74 21.43
C ALA A 151 -13.72 -9.67 20.36
N LEU A 152 -13.74 -8.64 19.52
CA LEU A 152 -12.70 -8.39 18.51
C LEU A 152 -11.32 -8.13 19.12
N GLN A 153 -11.25 -7.36 20.22
CA GLN A 153 -10.00 -7.17 20.95
C GLN A 153 -9.46 -8.49 21.53
N GLY A 154 -10.35 -9.37 22.00
CA GLY A 154 -9.98 -10.71 22.46
C GLY A 154 -9.42 -11.59 21.33
N GLU A 155 -10.02 -11.56 20.14
CA GLU A 155 -9.50 -12.28 18.97
C GLU A 155 -8.15 -11.73 18.50
N GLN A 156 -7.98 -10.40 18.49
CA GLN A 156 -6.72 -9.76 18.14
C GLN A 156 -5.59 -10.20 19.09
N GLY A 157 -5.85 -10.23 20.40
CA GLY A 157 -4.90 -10.75 21.39
C GLY A 157 -4.51 -12.21 21.13
N ARG A 158 -5.48 -13.04 20.75
CA ARG A 158 -5.24 -14.45 20.42
C ARG A 158 -4.39 -14.63 19.17
N LEU A 159 -4.61 -13.81 18.14
CA LEU A 159 -3.81 -13.81 16.90
C LEU A 159 -2.37 -13.37 17.15
N ILE A 160 -2.15 -12.34 17.96
CA ILE A 160 -0.81 -11.88 18.35
C ILE A 160 -0.04 -13.01 19.06
N GLN A 161 -0.71 -13.74 19.95
CA GLN A 161 -0.10 -14.86 20.65
C GLN A 161 0.28 -16.01 19.70
N LEU A 162 -0.60 -16.37 18.76
CA LEU A 162 -0.30 -17.37 17.73
C LEU A 162 0.87 -16.97 16.82
N LEU A 163 0.95 -15.69 16.46
CA LEU A 163 2.07 -15.13 15.70
C LEU A 163 3.39 -15.22 16.47
N SER A 164 3.38 -14.90 17.78
CA SER A 164 4.55 -15.01 18.64
C SER A 164 5.01 -16.46 18.80
N GLU A 165 4.08 -17.39 19.02
CA GLU A 165 4.38 -18.83 19.09
C GLU A 165 4.95 -19.36 17.77
N SER A 166 4.39 -18.93 16.62
CA SER A 166 4.89 -19.27 15.28
C SER A 166 6.30 -18.76 15.05
N GLN A 167 6.59 -17.50 15.41
CA GLN A 167 7.95 -16.94 15.32
C GLN A 167 8.95 -17.72 16.19
N THR A 168 8.54 -18.11 17.40
CA THR A 168 9.39 -18.89 18.31
C THR A 168 9.68 -20.28 17.74
N ASN A 169 8.67 -20.95 17.15
CA ASN A 169 8.84 -22.24 16.49
C ASN A 169 9.72 -22.14 15.25
N MET A 170 9.56 -21.08 14.45
CA MET A 170 10.37 -20.82 13.26
C MET A 170 11.84 -20.57 13.63
N ALA A 171 12.11 -19.80 14.69
CA ALA A 171 13.46 -19.59 15.20
C ALA A 171 14.14 -20.89 15.65
N ARG A 172 13.40 -21.79 16.32
CA ARG A 172 13.91 -23.13 16.68
C ARG A 172 14.21 -23.99 15.46
N LEU A 173 13.36 -23.91 14.42
CA LEU A 173 13.58 -24.62 13.16
C LEU A 173 14.85 -24.12 12.46
N VAL A 174 15.05 -22.81 12.38
CA VAL A 174 16.24 -22.18 11.79
C VAL A 174 17.51 -22.60 12.55
N SER A 175 17.47 -22.59 13.89
CA SER A 175 18.60 -23.08 14.70
C SER A 175 18.91 -24.55 14.42
N SER A 176 17.88 -25.40 14.36
CA SER A 176 18.05 -26.84 14.10
C SER A 176 18.61 -27.10 12.70
N VAL A 177 18.19 -26.32 11.71
CA VAL A 177 18.72 -26.41 10.33
C VAL A 177 20.16 -25.91 10.26
N SER A 178 20.51 -24.83 10.99
CA SER A 178 21.90 -24.37 11.12
C SER A 178 22.79 -25.46 11.73
N ASP A 179 22.35 -26.13 12.79
CA ASP A 179 23.13 -27.20 13.43
C ASP A 179 23.35 -28.40 12.47
N VAL A 180 22.33 -28.74 11.67
CA VAL A 180 22.44 -29.76 10.62
C VAL A 180 23.38 -29.29 9.49
N LEU A 181 23.35 -28.01 9.13
CA LEU A 181 24.22 -27.45 8.09
C LEU A 181 25.68 -27.44 8.53
N ASP A 182 25.94 -27.08 9.79
CA ASP A 182 27.28 -27.06 10.39
C ASP A 182 27.86 -28.47 10.53
N THR A 183 27.03 -29.45 10.91
CA THR A 183 27.47 -30.86 10.94
C THR A 183 27.80 -31.38 9.54
N LEU A 184 27.00 -31.04 8.52
CA LEU A 184 27.28 -31.37 7.11
C LEU A 184 28.52 -30.65 6.57
N GLN A 185 28.77 -29.41 6.98
CA GLN A 185 30.00 -28.67 6.61
C GLN A 185 31.23 -29.26 7.27
N LYS A 186 31.12 -29.71 8.54
CA LYS A 186 32.20 -30.35 9.29
C LYS A 186 32.57 -31.74 8.72
N GLU A 187 31.61 -32.50 8.20
CA GLU A 187 31.90 -33.73 7.45
C GLU A 187 32.52 -33.46 6.06
N ARG A 188 32.26 -32.30 5.46
CA ARG A 188 32.81 -31.92 4.15
C ARG A 188 34.23 -31.36 4.20
N GLY A 189 34.74 -31.02 5.39
CA GLY A 189 36.07 -30.45 5.61
C GLY A 189 37.27 -31.37 5.33
N GLY A 190 37.05 -32.66 5.06
CA GLY A 190 38.11 -33.65 4.83
C GLY A 190 38.47 -33.94 3.36
N ALA A 191 37.74 -33.40 2.38
CA ALA A 191 37.96 -33.78 0.98
C ALA A 191 37.72 -32.63 -0.02
N ARG A 192 38.77 -31.88 -0.33
CA ARG A 192 39.09 -31.35 -1.69
C ARG A 192 40.36 -30.48 -1.66
N PRO A 193 41.36 -30.86 -2.47
CA PRO A 193 41.70 -30.00 -3.60
C PRO A 193 41.63 -30.77 -4.92
N ARG A 194 40.42 -31.16 -5.36
CA ARG A 194 40.17 -31.70 -6.73
C ARG A 194 38.76 -31.42 -7.24
N LEU A 195 38.26 -30.19 -7.10
CA LEU A 195 37.07 -29.77 -7.86
C LEU A 195 37.26 -28.39 -8.49
N LYS A 196 38.34 -28.24 -9.25
CA LYS A 196 38.47 -27.19 -10.27
C LYS A 196 38.52 -27.78 -11.69
N ALA A 197 38.19 -29.06 -11.85
CA ALA A 197 38.26 -29.78 -13.12
C ALA A 197 36.91 -30.31 -13.65
N ASP A 198 35.81 -30.22 -12.90
CA ASP A 198 34.51 -30.77 -13.33
C ASP A 198 33.39 -29.72 -13.55
N LEU A 199 33.74 -28.43 -13.64
CA LEU A 199 32.83 -27.39 -14.15
C LEU A 199 32.73 -27.38 -15.69
N GLN A 200 33.25 -28.41 -16.35
CA GLN A 200 33.05 -28.71 -17.77
C GLN A 200 32.26 -30.01 -17.94
N ARG A 201 31.05 -30.09 -17.39
CA ARG A 201 30.04 -31.02 -17.91
C ARG A 201 28.62 -30.54 -17.56
N ALA A 202 27.99 -29.91 -18.54
CA ALA A 202 26.58 -29.55 -18.51
C ALA A 202 25.70 -30.82 -18.41
N PRO A 203 24.56 -30.78 -17.68
CA PRO A 203 23.50 -31.72 -17.90
C PRO A 203 22.65 -31.25 -19.09
N ALA A 204 22.58 -32.09 -20.12
CA ALA A 204 21.69 -31.93 -21.24
C ALA A 204 20.29 -32.44 -20.86
N ARG A 205 19.31 -31.53 -20.81
CA ARG A 205 17.89 -31.65 -21.27
C ARG A 205 17.04 -30.57 -20.61
N GLY A 206 17.07 -29.41 -21.25
CA GLY A 206 16.18 -28.26 -21.11
C GLY A 206 16.46 -27.40 -22.33
N ALA A 207 15.42 -26.95 -23.04
CA ALA A 207 15.51 -26.34 -24.38
C ALA A 207 16.73 -25.42 -24.54
N ARG A 208 17.56 -25.66 -25.57
CA ARG A 208 18.63 -24.73 -25.93
C ARG A 208 17.99 -23.36 -26.19
N PRO A 209 18.51 -22.26 -25.62
CA PRO A 209 18.12 -20.92 -26.06
C PRO A 209 18.30 -20.83 -27.57
N ARG A 210 17.28 -20.40 -28.29
CA ARG A 210 17.36 -20.20 -29.74
C ARG A 210 18.31 -19.03 -29.97
N GLY A 211 19.57 -19.35 -30.31
CA GLY A 211 20.55 -18.35 -30.68
C GLY A 211 20.24 -17.78 -32.06
N CYS A 212 20.45 -16.48 -32.24
CA CYS A 212 20.30 -15.83 -33.54
C CYS A 212 21.31 -16.42 -34.55
N SER A 213 20.83 -16.75 -35.74
CA SER A 213 21.53 -17.59 -36.73
C SER A 213 22.84 -17.01 -37.29
N ASN A 214 23.16 -15.73 -37.04
CA ASN A 214 24.25 -15.01 -37.72
C ASN A 214 25.25 -14.27 -36.80
N GLY A 215 25.28 -14.56 -35.49
CA GLY A 215 26.12 -13.76 -34.56
C GLY A 215 25.62 -12.31 -34.39
N SER A 216 24.37 -12.05 -34.80
CA SER A 216 23.66 -10.80 -34.53
C SER A 216 23.39 -10.66 -33.03
N ARG A 217 23.46 -9.41 -32.56
CA ARG A 217 23.27 -9.04 -31.15
C ARG A 217 21.98 -8.21 -31.04
N PRO A 218 20.80 -8.86 -31.04
CA PRO A 218 19.53 -8.16 -31.02
C PRO A 218 19.39 -7.32 -29.75
N ARG A 219 18.93 -6.08 -29.86
CA ARG A 219 18.82 -5.17 -28.72
C ARG A 219 17.61 -5.47 -27.82
N ASP A 220 16.58 -6.04 -28.42
CA ASP A 220 15.31 -6.41 -27.78
C ASP A 220 14.59 -7.51 -28.59
N CYS A 221 13.40 -7.90 -28.15
CA CYS A 221 12.58 -8.91 -28.84
C CYS A 221 12.11 -8.48 -30.24
N PHE A 222 12.05 -7.18 -30.53
CA PHE A 222 11.64 -6.71 -31.86
C PHE A 222 12.73 -6.96 -32.90
N ASP A 223 14.00 -6.72 -32.56
CA ASP A 223 15.13 -7.10 -33.43
C ASP A 223 15.14 -8.62 -33.72
N ILE A 224 14.76 -9.44 -32.73
CA ILE A 224 14.62 -10.90 -32.88
C ILE A 224 13.48 -11.25 -33.82
N TYR A 225 12.32 -10.63 -33.62
CA TYR A 225 11.15 -10.83 -34.48
C TYR A 225 11.44 -10.43 -35.94
N ALA A 226 12.08 -9.27 -36.14
CA ALA A 226 12.50 -8.79 -37.46
C ALA A 226 13.55 -9.69 -38.14
N SER A 227 14.32 -10.46 -37.36
CA SER A 227 15.24 -11.48 -37.90
C SER A 227 14.53 -12.75 -38.41
N GLY A 228 13.21 -12.83 -38.28
CA GLY A 228 12.37 -13.95 -38.74
C GLY A 228 12.03 -14.98 -37.67
N GLN A 229 12.38 -14.74 -36.40
CA GLN A 229 11.98 -15.62 -35.29
C GLN A 229 10.57 -15.26 -34.82
N GLN A 230 9.60 -16.15 -35.03
CA GLN A 230 8.18 -15.88 -34.76
C GLN A 230 7.59 -16.70 -33.61
N GLU A 231 8.39 -17.52 -32.94
CA GLU A 231 7.92 -18.34 -31.81
C GLU A 231 8.11 -17.60 -30.48
N ASP A 232 7.08 -17.61 -29.64
CA ASP A 232 7.19 -17.13 -28.26
C ASP A 232 8.25 -17.92 -27.48
N GLY A 233 8.88 -17.27 -26.51
CA GLY A 233 9.75 -17.95 -25.56
C GLY A 233 10.92 -17.13 -25.10
N ILE A 234 11.90 -17.81 -24.50
CA ILE A 234 13.08 -17.16 -23.93
C ILE A 234 14.15 -16.95 -25.00
N TYR A 235 14.61 -15.71 -25.13
CA TYR A 235 15.70 -15.32 -26.00
C TYR A 235 16.74 -14.48 -25.27
N SER A 236 17.94 -14.41 -25.83
CA SER A 236 19.00 -13.51 -25.35
C SER A 236 18.99 -12.21 -26.14
N ILE A 237 19.02 -11.09 -25.43
CA ILE A 237 19.09 -9.73 -26.00
C ILE A 237 20.30 -8.97 -25.43
N PHE A 238 20.73 -7.94 -26.15
CA PHE A 238 21.95 -7.18 -25.90
C PHE A 238 21.67 -5.67 -26.07
N PRO A 239 21.05 -5.01 -25.07
CA PRO A 239 20.78 -3.58 -25.13
C PRO A 239 22.04 -2.74 -25.36
N THR A 240 21.89 -1.57 -25.98
CA THR A 240 23.01 -0.72 -26.45
C THR A 240 24.05 -0.43 -25.38
N HIS A 241 23.62 -0.10 -24.15
CA HIS A 241 24.52 0.22 -23.03
C HIS A 241 24.78 -0.97 -22.11
N TYR A 242 24.48 -2.20 -22.55
CA TYR A 242 24.67 -3.42 -21.78
C TYR A 242 25.16 -4.58 -22.66
N PRO A 243 26.45 -4.60 -23.04
CA PRO A 243 26.99 -5.58 -23.98
C PRO A 243 27.04 -7.01 -23.44
N ASP A 244 26.95 -7.23 -22.14
CA ASP A 244 26.87 -8.60 -21.61
C ASP A 244 25.54 -9.28 -21.97
N GLY A 245 24.50 -8.48 -22.19
CA GLY A 245 23.16 -8.95 -22.52
C GLY A 245 22.50 -9.73 -21.37
N PHE A 246 21.26 -10.10 -21.59
CA PHE A 246 20.50 -10.94 -20.66
C PHE A 246 19.36 -11.64 -21.38
N GLN A 247 18.74 -12.60 -20.70
CA GLN A 247 17.59 -13.32 -21.24
C GLN A 247 16.28 -12.63 -20.88
N VAL A 248 15.32 -12.69 -21.80
CA VAL A 248 13.96 -12.15 -21.66
C VAL A 248 12.96 -13.15 -22.24
N TYR A 249 11.70 -13.04 -21.85
CA TYR A 249 10.61 -13.68 -22.58
C TYR A 249 10.12 -12.75 -23.68
N CYS A 250 10.08 -13.25 -24.90
CA CYS A 250 9.55 -12.53 -26.05
C CYS A 250 8.16 -13.06 -26.40
N ASP A 251 7.22 -12.14 -26.53
CA ASP A 251 5.92 -12.37 -27.14
C ASP A 251 5.98 -11.93 -28.62
N MET A 252 5.90 -12.92 -29.49
CA MET A 252 5.99 -12.84 -30.94
C MET A 252 4.60 -12.89 -31.60
N THR A 253 3.51 -12.97 -30.83
CA THR A 253 2.16 -13.19 -31.33
C THR A 253 1.27 -11.96 -31.16
N THR A 254 1.30 -11.30 -30.00
CA THR A 254 0.38 -10.20 -29.68
C THR A 254 0.65 -8.98 -30.56
N ASP A 255 -0.40 -8.44 -31.18
CA ASP A 255 -0.36 -7.19 -31.97
C ASP A 255 0.80 -7.14 -32.99
N GLY A 256 1.05 -8.27 -33.68
CA GLY A 256 2.12 -8.36 -34.67
C GLY A 256 3.52 -8.63 -34.10
N GLY A 257 3.63 -8.98 -32.82
CA GLY A 257 4.82 -9.55 -32.19
C GLY A 257 5.94 -8.56 -31.88
N GLY A 258 7.05 -9.11 -31.37
CA GLY A 258 8.27 -8.38 -31.04
C GLY A 258 8.25 -7.69 -29.67
N TRP A 259 7.41 -8.16 -28.75
CA TRP A 259 7.27 -7.60 -27.42
C TRP A 259 8.26 -8.22 -26.43
N THR A 260 8.92 -7.37 -25.62
CA THR A 260 9.79 -7.80 -24.52
C THR A 260 9.03 -7.74 -23.21
N VAL A 261 8.74 -8.90 -22.62
CA VAL A 261 8.01 -9.01 -21.35
C VAL A 261 8.93 -8.65 -20.19
N PHE A 262 8.45 -7.80 -19.28
CA PHE A 262 9.19 -7.42 -18.08
C PHE A 262 8.46 -7.67 -16.76
N GLN A 263 7.15 -7.92 -16.80
CA GLN A 263 6.35 -8.33 -15.64
C GLN A 263 5.32 -9.36 -16.09
N ARG A 264 5.13 -10.42 -15.29
CA ARG A 264 4.02 -11.37 -15.46
C ARG A 264 3.47 -11.83 -14.12
N ARG A 265 2.15 -11.91 -14.00
CA ARG A 265 1.36 -12.54 -12.93
C ARG A 265 0.39 -13.53 -13.55
N GLU A 266 0.20 -14.71 -12.97
CA GLU A 266 -0.66 -15.73 -13.56
C GLU A 266 -1.25 -16.73 -12.54
N ASP A 267 -0.55 -17.01 -11.43
CA ASP A 267 -0.94 -18.08 -10.50
C ASP A 267 -0.67 -17.78 -9.01
N GLY A 268 0.05 -16.69 -8.71
CA GLY A 268 0.47 -16.32 -7.36
C GLY A 268 1.59 -17.19 -6.78
N SER A 269 2.33 -17.93 -7.62
CA SER A 269 3.44 -18.79 -7.18
C SER A 269 4.68 -18.01 -6.72
N VAL A 270 4.81 -16.74 -7.13
CA VAL A 270 5.96 -15.89 -6.78
C VAL A 270 5.51 -14.77 -5.84
N ASN A 271 6.30 -14.55 -4.79
CA ASN A 271 6.07 -13.41 -3.88
C ASN A 271 6.58 -12.10 -4.50
N PHE A 272 5.67 -11.18 -4.77
CA PHE A 272 5.94 -9.82 -5.28
C PHE A 272 6.08 -8.76 -4.17
N PHE A 273 5.76 -9.06 -2.91
CA PHE A 273 5.98 -8.13 -1.78
C PHE A 273 7.46 -8.13 -1.32
N ARG A 274 8.32 -7.66 -2.21
CA ARG A 274 9.79 -7.67 -2.10
C ARG A 274 10.33 -6.26 -1.88
N GLY A 275 11.58 -6.19 -1.41
CA GLY A 275 12.27 -4.92 -1.18
C GLY A 275 12.95 -4.36 -2.44
N TRP A 276 13.59 -3.21 -2.29
CA TRP A 276 14.24 -2.45 -3.35
C TRP A 276 15.21 -3.26 -4.20
N GLU A 277 16.15 -3.97 -3.57
CA GLU A 277 17.18 -4.75 -4.27
C GLU A 277 16.57 -5.79 -5.23
N ALA A 278 15.49 -6.46 -4.80
CA ALA A 278 14.81 -7.43 -5.66
C ALA A 278 14.12 -6.76 -6.84
N TYR A 279 13.48 -5.60 -6.66
CA TYR A 279 12.87 -4.86 -7.76
C TYR A 279 13.89 -4.22 -8.69
N ARG A 280 15.07 -3.84 -8.18
CA ARG A 280 16.19 -3.39 -9.01
C ARG A 280 16.74 -4.52 -9.90
N ASP A 281 17.04 -5.65 -9.27
CA ASP A 281 17.81 -6.75 -9.90
C ASP A 281 16.94 -7.82 -10.56
N GLY A 282 15.62 -7.82 -10.32
CA GLY A 282 14.68 -8.79 -10.87
C GLY A 282 14.54 -10.07 -10.05
N PHE A 283 13.40 -10.74 -10.20
CA PHE A 283 13.09 -12.00 -9.51
C PHE A 283 12.04 -12.83 -10.28
N GLY A 284 11.86 -14.08 -9.87
CA GLY A 284 10.93 -15.01 -10.52
C GLY A 284 11.59 -15.78 -11.67
N LYS A 285 10.78 -16.31 -12.59
CA LYS A 285 11.26 -17.07 -13.76
C LYS A 285 10.60 -16.55 -15.03
N LEU A 286 11.38 -16.35 -16.09
CA LEU A 286 10.89 -15.84 -17.38
C LEU A 286 9.79 -16.72 -18.02
N THR A 287 9.70 -18.00 -17.64
CA THR A 287 8.68 -18.95 -18.09
C THR A 287 7.37 -18.88 -17.29
N GLY A 288 7.28 -18.05 -16.25
CA GLY A 288 6.06 -17.85 -15.47
C GLY A 288 6.07 -16.48 -14.81
N GLU A 289 5.61 -16.39 -13.55
CA GLU A 289 5.62 -15.12 -12.81
C GLU A 289 7.03 -14.57 -12.59
N HIS A 290 7.24 -13.31 -12.96
CA HIS A 290 8.51 -12.63 -12.78
C HIS A 290 8.41 -11.12 -12.85
N TRP A 291 9.47 -10.48 -12.37
CA TRP A 291 9.82 -9.08 -12.59
C TRP A 291 11.23 -9.03 -13.15
N LEU A 292 11.43 -8.40 -14.31
CA LEU A 292 12.71 -8.40 -15.02
C LEU A 292 13.80 -7.58 -14.31
N GLY A 293 13.40 -6.60 -13.50
CA GLY A 293 14.30 -5.71 -12.77
C GLY A 293 14.36 -4.30 -13.38
N LEU A 294 14.24 -3.27 -12.53
CA LEU A 294 14.25 -1.87 -12.94
C LEU A 294 15.52 -1.50 -13.71
N LYS A 295 16.67 -2.05 -13.32
CA LYS A 295 17.93 -1.84 -14.03
C LYS A 295 17.85 -2.29 -15.49
N ARG A 296 17.21 -3.44 -15.75
CA ARG A 296 17.07 -3.98 -17.11
C ARG A 296 16.01 -3.23 -17.91
N ILE A 297 14.90 -2.85 -17.27
CA ILE A 297 13.84 -2.05 -17.90
C ILE A 297 14.39 -0.68 -18.30
N HIS A 298 15.12 -0.01 -17.42
CA HIS A 298 15.83 1.24 -17.71
C HIS A 298 16.73 1.09 -18.94
N LEU A 299 17.64 0.11 -18.93
CA LEU A 299 18.57 -0.16 -20.05
C LEU A 299 17.87 -0.38 -21.40
N LEU A 300 16.69 -1.01 -21.39
CA LEU A 300 15.88 -1.17 -22.59
C LEU A 300 15.26 0.17 -23.00
N THR A 301 14.60 0.87 -22.10
CA THR A 301 13.82 2.07 -22.44
C THR A 301 14.66 3.31 -22.75
N VAL A 302 15.94 3.38 -22.35
CA VAL A 302 16.82 4.50 -22.72
C VAL A 302 17.46 4.37 -24.10
N GLN A 303 17.44 3.18 -24.70
CA GLN A 303 18.13 2.95 -25.98
C GLN A 303 17.34 3.40 -27.21
N GLY A 304 16.08 3.82 -27.02
CA GLY A 304 15.16 4.25 -28.06
C GLY A 304 13.79 4.56 -27.47
N SER A 305 12.82 4.95 -28.31
CA SER A 305 11.45 5.21 -27.87
C SER A 305 10.65 3.90 -27.85
N TYR A 306 10.04 3.58 -26.71
CA TYR A 306 9.24 2.37 -26.52
C TYR A 306 7.77 2.68 -26.23
N GLU A 307 6.89 1.82 -26.73
CA GLU A 307 5.51 1.70 -26.31
C GLU A 307 5.37 0.60 -25.25
N LEU A 308 4.36 0.72 -24.39
CA LEU A 308 4.01 -0.25 -23.36
C LEU A 308 2.63 -0.85 -23.67
N ARG A 309 2.53 -2.17 -23.56
CA ARG A 309 1.27 -2.91 -23.53
C ARG A 309 1.14 -3.67 -22.21
N ILE A 310 -0.04 -3.60 -21.63
CA ILE A 310 -0.45 -4.33 -20.43
C ILE A 310 -1.66 -5.17 -20.79
N ASP A 311 -1.52 -6.49 -20.79
CA ASP A 311 -2.64 -7.42 -20.95
C ASP A 311 -3.15 -7.86 -19.58
N LEU A 312 -4.47 -7.93 -19.41
CA LEU A 312 -5.16 -8.21 -18.15
C LEU A 312 -6.24 -9.28 -18.37
N GLU A 313 -6.41 -10.17 -17.39
CA GLU A 313 -7.49 -11.17 -17.36
C GLU A 313 -8.07 -11.30 -15.95
N ASP A 314 -9.40 -11.41 -15.87
CA ASP A 314 -10.15 -11.66 -14.64
C ASP A 314 -10.38 -13.17 -14.39
N PHE A 315 -11.03 -13.55 -13.30
CA PHE A 315 -11.33 -14.96 -13.00
C PHE A 315 -12.56 -15.51 -13.74
N ASP A 316 -13.30 -14.66 -14.45
CA ASP A 316 -14.45 -15.01 -15.28
C ASP A 316 -14.07 -15.12 -16.78
N ASN A 317 -12.76 -15.17 -17.08
CA ASN A 317 -12.16 -15.22 -18.41
C ASN A 317 -12.44 -13.97 -19.27
N GLY A 318 -12.84 -12.85 -18.66
CA GLY A 318 -12.81 -11.54 -19.30
C GLY A 318 -11.36 -11.09 -19.49
N THR A 319 -11.07 -10.49 -20.64
CA THR A 319 -9.74 -9.96 -20.97
C THR A 319 -9.84 -8.51 -21.39
N ALA A 320 -8.88 -7.69 -20.98
CA ALA A 320 -8.74 -6.32 -21.42
C ALA A 320 -7.26 -5.97 -21.58
N PHE A 321 -6.97 -4.86 -22.27
CA PHE A 321 -5.61 -4.36 -22.37
C PHE A 321 -5.54 -2.85 -22.25
N ALA A 322 -4.40 -2.36 -21.79
CA ALA A 322 -4.00 -0.96 -21.83
C ALA A 322 -2.72 -0.82 -22.65
N HIS A 323 -2.70 0.13 -23.56
CA HIS A 323 -1.57 0.47 -24.41
C HIS A 323 -1.18 1.92 -24.17
N TYR A 324 0.11 2.20 -24.17
CA TYR A 324 0.68 3.52 -23.96
C TYR A 324 1.71 3.77 -25.05
N GLY A 325 1.48 4.80 -25.87
CA GLY A 325 2.34 5.15 -26.99
C GLY A 325 3.74 5.62 -26.58
N SER A 326 3.93 6.05 -25.33
CA SER A 326 5.25 6.38 -24.79
C SER A 326 5.43 5.75 -23.41
N PHE A 327 6.55 5.05 -23.22
CA PHE A 327 6.94 4.47 -21.95
C PHE A 327 8.46 4.49 -21.76
N GLY A 328 8.89 4.84 -20.54
CA GLY A 328 10.28 4.73 -20.14
C GLY A 328 10.50 4.83 -18.65
N VAL A 329 11.65 4.35 -18.19
CA VAL A 329 12.01 4.33 -16.77
C VAL A 329 13.38 4.98 -16.59
N GLY A 330 13.43 6.11 -15.87
CA GLY A 330 14.66 6.87 -15.63
C GLY A 330 15.29 7.44 -16.90
N LEU A 331 14.48 7.88 -17.88
CA LEU A 331 14.94 8.22 -19.23
C LEU A 331 16.10 9.22 -19.30
N PHE A 332 16.11 10.20 -18.40
CA PHE A 332 17.10 11.30 -18.36
C PHE A 332 17.91 11.31 -17.07
N SER A 333 17.84 10.24 -16.29
CA SER A 333 18.54 10.13 -15.01
C SER A 333 20.04 9.88 -15.23
N VAL A 334 20.89 10.62 -14.53
CA VAL A 334 22.33 10.39 -14.52
C VAL A 334 22.66 9.15 -13.70
N ASP A 335 22.05 9.04 -12.52
CA ASP A 335 22.01 7.82 -11.71
C ASP A 335 20.54 7.39 -11.55
N PRO A 336 20.06 6.42 -12.34
CA PRO A 336 18.66 6.03 -12.32
C PRO A 336 18.25 5.30 -11.02
N GLU A 337 19.20 4.72 -10.27
CA GLU A 337 18.90 4.11 -8.98
C GLU A 337 18.72 5.19 -7.91
N GLU A 338 19.62 6.17 -7.85
CA GLU A 338 19.51 7.32 -6.92
C GLU A 338 18.28 8.19 -7.23
N ASP A 339 17.97 8.39 -8.52
CA ASP A 339 16.77 9.11 -8.94
C ASP A 339 15.47 8.33 -8.65
N GLY A 340 15.57 7.04 -8.27
CA GLY A 340 14.42 6.21 -7.90
C GLY A 340 13.64 5.67 -9.10
N TYR A 341 14.28 5.50 -10.26
CA TYR A 341 13.69 4.98 -11.50
C TYR A 341 12.33 5.63 -11.87
N PRO A 342 12.27 6.96 -12.06
CA PRO A 342 11.02 7.65 -12.33
C PRO A 342 10.38 7.18 -13.64
N ILE A 343 9.06 6.96 -13.65
CA ILE A 343 8.33 6.53 -14.84
C ILE A 343 8.00 7.71 -15.75
N THR A 344 8.14 7.53 -17.06
CA THR A 344 7.57 8.37 -18.11
C THR A 344 6.53 7.55 -18.86
N ILE A 345 5.29 8.03 -18.91
CA ILE A 345 4.20 7.33 -19.59
C ILE A 345 3.18 8.30 -20.18
N ALA A 346 2.76 8.07 -21.42
CA ALA A 346 1.79 8.91 -22.13
C ALA A 346 1.00 8.14 -23.19
N ASP A 347 0.06 8.83 -23.84
CA ASP A 347 -0.65 8.36 -25.03
C ASP A 347 -1.41 7.05 -24.84
N TYR A 348 -2.29 7.03 -23.83
CA TYR A 348 -3.13 5.86 -23.54
C TYR A 348 -4.11 5.54 -24.68
N SER A 349 -4.24 4.24 -24.97
CA SER A 349 -5.33 3.64 -25.72
C SER A 349 -5.62 2.22 -25.18
N GLY A 350 -6.79 1.64 -25.48
CA GLY A 350 -7.10 0.26 -25.07
C GLY A 350 -8.50 0.08 -24.51
N THR A 351 -8.78 -1.13 -24.02
CA THR A 351 -10.10 -1.56 -23.55
C THR A 351 -10.23 -1.63 -22.03
N ALA A 352 -9.12 -1.60 -21.29
CA ALA A 352 -9.12 -1.72 -19.82
C ALA A 352 -9.44 -0.40 -19.09
N GLY A 353 -9.54 0.73 -19.81
CA GLY A 353 -9.51 2.05 -19.19
C GLY A 353 -8.09 2.41 -18.72
N ASP A 354 -7.84 3.71 -18.50
CA ASP A 354 -6.55 4.17 -17.98
C ASP A 354 -6.49 4.11 -16.45
N SER A 355 -5.51 3.38 -15.93
CA SER A 355 -5.16 3.36 -14.51
C SER A 355 -3.68 3.65 -14.26
N PHE A 356 -2.95 4.17 -15.24
CA PHE A 356 -1.49 4.36 -15.12
C PHE A 356 -1.01 5.80 -15.40
N LEU A 357 -1.71 6.62 -16.19
CA LEU A 357 -1.23 8.00 -16.46
C LEU A 357 -1.08 8.85 -15.20
N LYS A 358 -1.89 8.63 -14.16
CA LYS A 358 -1.77 9.35 -12.87
C LYS A 358 -0.46 9.06 -12.12
N HIS A 359 0.25 8.02 -12.52
CA HIS A 359 1.55 7.63 -11.99
C HIS A 359 2.73 8.25 -12.75
N ASN A 360 2.47 8.94 -13.87
CA ASN A 360 3.51 9.58 -14.66
C ASN A 360 4.37 10.52 -13.81
N GLY A 361 5.69 10.41 -13.96
CA GLY A 361 6.69 11.18 -13.22
C GLY A 361 6.97 10.69 -11.80
N MET A 362 6.23 9.69 -11.29
CA MET A 362 6.48 9.16 -9.95
C MET A 362 7.72 8.28 -9.92
N LYS A 363 8.41 8.27 -8.77
CA LYS A 363 9.51 7.36 -8.47
C LYS A 363 8.95 6.00 -8.03
N PHE A 364 9.76 4.96 -8.16
CA PHE A 364 9.39 3.62 -7.72
C PHE A 364 9.55 3.51 -6.20
N THR A 365 8.54 2.95 -5.54
CA THR A 365 8.49 2.78 -4.08
C THR A 365 8.32 1.30 -3.74
N THR A 366 9.07 0.86 -2.74
CA THR A 366 9.05 -0.49 -2.15
C THR A 366 8.86 -0.40 -0.64
N LYS A 367 8.58 -1.52 0.01
CA LYS A 367 8.34 -1.56 1.47
C LYS A 367 9.50 -1.05 2.33
N ASP A 368 10.71 -1.03 1.78
CA ASP A 368 11.97 -0.64 2.44
C ASP A 368 12.63 0.61 1.80
N LEU A 369 12.02 1.20 0.77
CA LEU A 369 12.42 2.49 0.21
C LEU A 369 11.18 3.28 -0.23
N ASP A 370 10.88 4.34 0.51
CA ASP A 370 9.73 5.21 0.30
C ASP A 370 10.09 6.43 -0.56
N ASN A 371 9.55 6.49 -1.77
CA ASN A 371 9.71 7.61 -2.70
C ASN A 371 8.35 8.18 -3.15
N ASP A 372 7.26 7.82 -2.48
CA ASP A 372 5.92 8.26 -2.88
C ASP A 372 5.55 9.63 -2.25
N HIS A 373 4.37 10.15 -2.57
CA HIS A 373 3.89 11.45 -2.08
C HIS A 373 2.86 11.31 -0.95
N SER A 374 2.70 10.11 -0.40
CA SER A 374 1.82 9.89 0.74
C SER A 374 2.54 10.19 2.06
N GLU A 375 1.77 10.29 3.14
CA GLU A 375 2.30 10.41 4.50
C GLU A 375 2.76 9.04 5.06
N ASN A 376 2.31 7.95 4.43
CA ASN A 376 2.64 6.57 4.78
C ASN A 376 3.25 5.87 3.55
N ASN A 377 4.04 4.83 3.77
CA ASN A 377 4.59 4.05 2.66
C ASN A 377 3.48 3.28 1.91
N CYS A 378 3.16 3.72 0.69
CA CYS A 378 2.11 3.11 -0.13
C CYS A 378 2.40 1.65 -0.47
N ALA A 379 3.68 1.29 -0.68
CA ALA A 379 4.07 -0.09 -0.97
C ALA A 379 3.80 -1.03 0.21
N ALA A 380 4.08 -0.58 1.43
CA ALA A 380 3.78 -1.32 2.65
C ALA A 380 2.26 -1.43 2.89
N PHE A 381 1.52 -0.34 2.66
CA PHE A 381 0.07 -0.29 2.90
C PHE A 381 -0.72 -1.15 1.89
N TYR A 382 -0.36 -1.12 0.61
CA TYR A 382 -1.02 -1.85 -0.47
C TYR A 382 -0.28 -3.13 -0.90
N HIS A 383 0.63 -3.61 -0.04
CA HIS A 383 1.34 -4.88 -0.16
C HIS A 383 1.94 -5.18 -1.55
N GLY A 384 2.58 -4.17 -2.14
CA GLY A 384 3.14 -4.25 -3.49
C GLY A 384 4.45 -3.48 -3.64
N ALA A 385 4.77 -3.15 -4.88
CA ALA A 385 5.78 -2.15 -5.22
C ALA A 385 5.46 -1.55 -6.58
N TRP A 386 5.47 -0.22 -6.65
CA TRP A 386 4.97 0.48 -7.82
C TRP A 386 5.51 1.91 -7.88
N TRP A 387 5.23 2.59 -8.99
CA TRP A 387 5.39 4.04 -9.10
C TRP A 387 4.26 4.76 -8.37
N TYR A 388 4.17 4.58 -7.04
CA TYR A 388 3.09 5.13 -6.22
C TYR A 388 3.11 6.67 -6.20
N ARG A 389 1.91 7.25 -6.13
CA ARG A 389 1.69 8.69 -5.92
C ARG A 389 1.13 8.95 -4.52
N ASN A 390 -0.18 8.86 -4.34
CA ASN A 390 -0.86 8.91 -3.04
C ASN A 390 -2.26 8.26 -3.12
N CYS A 391 -2.38 6.94 -3.31
CA CYS A 391 -1.30 5.99 -3.56
C CYS A 391 -1.31 5.49 -5.00
N HIS A 392 -2.41 4.91 -5.48
CA HIS A 392 -2.44 4.34 -6.83
C HIS A 392 -3.81 4.36 -7.50
N THR A 393 -3.80 4.17 -8.82
CA THR A 393 -4.93 3.68 -9.62
C THR A 393 -4.67 2.29 -10.22
N SER A 394 -3.42 1.82 -10.19
CA SER A 394 -3.02 0.46 -10.58
C SER A 394 -2.01 -0.11 -9.58
N ASN A 395 -2.11 -1.41 -9.30
CA ASN A 395 -1.23 -2.12 -8.36
C ASN A 395 -0.92 -3.54 -8.87
N LEU A 396 -0.38 -3.67 -10.08
CA LEU A 396 -0.19 -4.99 -10.71
C LEU A 396 0.83 -5.90 -9.98
N ASN A 397 1.62 -5.30 -9.09
CA ASN A 397 2.60 -5.97 -8.25
C ASN A 397 2.08 -6.25 -6.82
N GLY A 398 0.79 -6.03 -6.56
CA GLY A 398 0.15 -6.34 -5.28
C GLY A 398 -0.04 -7.85 -5.04
N GLN A 399 -0.79 -8.16 -3.98
CA GLN A 399 -1.02 -9.54 -3.55
C GLN A 399 -1.93 -10.28 -4.54
N TYR A 400 -1.65 -11.57 -4.77
CA TYR A 400 -2.48 -12.41 -5.63
C TYR A 400 -3.70 -12.92 -4.85
N LEU A 401 -4.74 -12.08 -4.69
CA LEU A 401 -5.90 -12.34 -3.82
C LEU A 401 -7.06 -13.09 -4.49
N ARG A 402 -6.92 -13.41 -5.78
CA ARG A 402 -7.82 -14.29 -6.55
C ARG A 402 -9.27 -13.81 -6.68
N GLY A 403 -9.45 -12.68 -7.39
CA GLY A 403 -10.76 -12.10 -7.67
C GLY A 403 -11.21 -11.17 -6.55
N HIS A 404 -12.51 -11.21 -6.22
CA HIS A 404 -13.07 -10.35 -5.18
C HIS A 404 -12.45 -10.61 -3.81
N HIS A 405 -12.11 -9.53 -3.12
CA HIS A 405 -11.53 -9.57 -1.77
C HIS A 405 -12.08 -8.43 -0.90
N SER A 406 -11.97 -8.59 0.42
CA SER A 406 -12.54 -7.65 1.40
C SER A 406 -11.61 -6.49 1.74
N SER A 407 -10.30 -6.66 1.55
CA SER A 407 -9.29 -5.63 1.78
C SER A 407 -9.41 -4.53 0.70
N TYR A 408 -8.84 -3.36 0.98
CA TYR A 408 -8.95 -2.23 0.08
C TYR A 408 -7.70 -2.11 -0.79
N ALA A 409 -7.85 -2.41 -2.08
CA ALA A 409 -6.90 -2.12 -3.15
C ALA A 409 -5.46 -2.64 -2.98
N ASP A 410 -5.27 -3.72 -2.23
CA ASP A 410 -3.97 -4.34 -1.93
C ASP A 410 -3.70 -5.62 -2.75
N GLY A 411 -4.59 -5.94 -3.69
CA GLY A 411 -4.43 -7.02 -4.65
C GLY A 411 -3.76 -6.58 -5.95
N ILE A 412 -3.88 -7.41 -7.00
CA ILE A 412 -3.46 -7.08 -8.37
C ILE A 412 -4.56 -6.23 -9.02
N GLU A 413 -4.52 -4.93 -8.77
CA GLU A 413 -5.62 -4.03 -9.13
C GLU A 413 -5.38 -3.26 -10.43
N TRP A 414 -6.45 -3.12 -11.23
CA TRP A 414 -6.55 -2.15 -12.32
C TRP A 414 -7.89 -1.43 -12.23
N SER A 415 -7.90 -0.27 -11.54
CA SER A 415 -9.15 0.29 -11.01
C SER A 415 -10.17 0.74 -12.05
N SER A 416 -9.73 1.12 -13.24
CA SER A 416 -10.60 1.55 -14.33
C SER A 416 -11.36 0.40 -15.00
N TRP A 417 -10.93 -0.86 -14.78
CA TRP A 417 -11.60 -2.05 -15.31
C TRP A 417 -12.40 -2.81 -14.26
N THR A 418 -11.74 -3.26 -13.19
CA THR A 418 -12.33 -4.17 -12.19
C THR A 418 -12.56 -3.52 -10.82
N GLY A 419 -12.27 -2.22 -10.68
CA GLY A 419 -12.42 -1.48 -9.43
C GLY A 419 -11.27 -1.73 -8.44
N TRP A 420 -11.54 -1.52 -7.15
CA TRP A 420 -10.51 -1.47 -6.09
C TRP A 420 -10.48 -2.70 -5.18
N GLN A 421 -11.35 -3.67 -5.43
CA GLN A 421 -11.58 -4.82 -4.56
C GLN A 421 -11.69 -6.09 -5.40
N TYR A 422 -10.88 -6.15 -6.47
CA TYR A 422 -10.82 -7.27 -7.38
C TYR A 422 -9.38 -7.48 -7.87
N SER A 423 -8.73 -8.50 -7.33
CA SER A 423 -7.40 -8.90 -7.73
C SER A 423 -7.45 -9.75 -8.98
N LEU A 424 -6.83 -9.26 -10.05
CA LEU A 424 -6.78 -9.92 -11.35
C LEU A 424 -6.11 -11.30 -11.32
N LYS A 425 -6.50 -12.15 -12.29
CA LYS A 425 -5.98 -13.52 -12.47
C LYS A 425 -4.65 -13.51 -13.22
N PHE A 426 -4.58 -12.72 -14.29
CA PHE A 426 -3.37 -12.62 -15.10
C PHE A 426 -3.09 -11.17 -15.45
N THR A 427 -1.81 -10.82 -15.43
CA THR A 427 -1.31 -9.55 -15.94
C THR A 427 0.03 -9.78 -16.63
N GLU A 428 0.26 -9.12 -17.77
CA GLU A 428 1.56 -9.12 -18.42
C GLU A 428 1.90 -7.72 -18.93
N MET A 429 3.04 -7.18 -18.50
CA MET A 429 3.56 -5.90 -18.99
C MET A 429 4.73 -6.14 -19.94
N LYS A 430 4.67 -5.52 -21.12
CA LYS A 430 5.65 -5.72 -22.19
C LYS A 430 5.86 -4.47 -23.02
N ILE A 431 7.07 -4.31 -23.53
CA ILE A 431 7.49 -3.15 -24.31
C ILE A 431 7.95 -3.52 -25.71
N ARG A 432 7.78 -2.60 -26.65
CA ARG A 432 8.25 -2.72 -28.04
C ARG A 432 8.71 -1.34 -28.53
N PRO A 433 9.72 -1.23 -29.41
CA PRO A 433 10.08 0.05 -30.01
C PRO A 433 8.91 0.64 -30.79
N ILE A 434 8.70 1.96 -30.67
CA ILE A 434 7.71 2.68 -31.49
C ILE A 434 8.19 2.63 -32.95
N ARG A 435 7.27 2.33 -33.87
CA ARG A 435 7.55 2.47 -35.31
C ARG A 435 7.59 3.95 -35.66
N GLU A 436 8.75 4.47 -36.08
CA GLU A 436 8.77 5.74 -36.79
C GLU A 436 8.08 5.53 -38.15
N GLU A 437 6.87 6.07 -38.30
CA GLU A 437 6.28 6.23 -39.63
C GLU A 437 7.11 7.28 -40.38
N ASN A 438 7.98 6.81 -41.28
CA ASN A 438 8.70 7.64 -42.25
C ASN A 438 7.79 8.10 -43.39
#